data_AF-A0A9D7S2F6-F1
#
_entry.id   AF-A0A9D7S2F6-F1
#
_cell.length_a   1.000
_cell.length_b   1.000
_cell.length_c   1.000
_cell.angle_alpha   90.00
_cell.angle_beta   90.00
_cell.angle_gamma   90.00
#
_symmetry.space_group_name_H-M   'P 1'
#
loop_
_entity.id
_entity.type
_entity.pdbx_description
1 polymer ?
#
loop_
_entity_poly.entity_id
_entity_poly.type
_entity_poly.pdbx_seq_one_letter_code
_entity_poly.pdbx_strand_id
1 'polypeptide(L)' 'MATAGGLQRLDTADDSFESWHHDPARADSLVDDDVLALARDPQGRLWIGTGKWG' A
#
# COMPACT_ATOMS: atom_id res chain seq x y z
N MET A 1 4.09 -4.49 -3.81
CA MET A 1 4.88 -3.59 -4.68
C MET A 1 4.45 -2.17 -4.40
N ALA A 2 5.41 -1.33 -4.00
CA ALA A 2 5.19 0.10 -3.82
C ALA A 2 5.32 0.81 -5.17
N THR A 3 4.44 1.78 -5.46
CA THR A 3 4.43 2.54 -6.70
C THR A 3 4.07 4.00 -6.42
N ALA A 4 4.27 4.89 -7.39
CA ALA A 4 3.77 6.28 -7.33
C ALA A 4 2.24 6.40 -7.52
N GLY A 5 1.55 5.28 -7.72
CA GLY A 5 0.10 5.20 -7.94
C GLY A 5 -0.59 4.23 -6.98
N GLY A 6 -0.02 3.97 -5.80
CA GLY A 6 -0.60 3.14 -4.76
C GLY A 6 0.20 1.88 -4.44
N LEU A 7 -0.47 0.94 -3.77
CA LEU A 7 0.10 -0.34 -3.34
C LEU A 7 -0.53 -1.49 -4.10
N GLN A 8 0.28 -2.43 -4.57
CA GLN A 8 -0.20 -3.67 -5.19
C GLN A 8 0.32 -4.90 -4.45
N ARG A 9 -0.53 -5.91 -4.24
CA ARG A 9 -0.15 -7.24 -3.74
C ARG A 9 -0.45 -8.26 -4.82
N LEU A 10 0.58 -9.02 -5.21
CA LEU A 10 0.42 -10.22 -6.02
C LEU A 10 -0.06 -11.34 -5.09
N ASP A 11 -1.19 -11.96 -5.42
CA ASP A 11 -1.58 -13.26 -4.90
C ASP A 11 -1.03 -14.35 -5.83
N THR A 12 -0.07 -15.11 -5.32
CA THR A 12 0.60 -16.16 -6.12
C THR A 12 -0.25 -17.43 -6.24
N ALA A 13 -1.37 -17.53 -5.51
CA ALA A 13 -2.24 -18.71 -5.59
C ALA A 13 -3.05 -18.73 -6.89
N ASP A 14 -3.46 -17.57 -7.39
CA ASP A 14 -4.28 -17.42 -8.59
C ASP A 14 -3.73 -16.40 -9.62
N ASP A 15 -2.50 -15.93 -9.41
CA ASP A 15 -1.79 -14.97 -10.27
C ASP A 15 -2.55 -13.64 -10.43
N SER A 16 -3.23 -13.22 -9.36
CA SER A 16 -4.04 -12.00 -9.33
C SER A 16 -3.34 -10.84 -8.60
N PHE A 17 -3.78 -9.62 -8.88
CA PHE A 17 -3.31 -8.42 -8.19
C PHE A 17 -4.43 -7.76 -7.42
N GLU A 18 -4.21 -7.57 -6.12
CA GLU A 18 -5.01 -6.69 -5.28
C GLU A 18 -4.34 -5.31 -5.24
N SER A 19 -5.10 -4.23 -5.48
CA SER A 19 -4.59 -2.86 -5.53
C SER A 19 -5.29 -1.98 -4.51
N TRP A 20 -4.53 -1.15 -3.81
CA TRP A 20 -5.02 -0.13 -2.90
C TRP A 20 -4.57 1.26 -3.35
N HIS A 21 -5.49 2.20 -3.26
CA HIS A 21 -5.32 3.60 -3.63
C HIS A 21 -5.80 4.53 -2.52
N HIS A 22 -5.42 5.80 -2.61
CA HIS A 22 -6.00 6.86 -1.80
C HIS A 22 -7.44 7.15 -2.25
N ASP A 23 -8.36 7.13 -1.28
CA ASP A 23 -9.75 7.54 -1.48
C ASP A 23 -10.18 8.47 -0.34
N PRO A 24 -10.36 9.79 -0.60
CA PRO A 24 -10.71 10.75 0.44
C PRO A 24 -12.09 10.51 1.06
N ALA A 25 -12.97 9.72 0.42
CA ALA A 25 -14.27 9.35 0.98
C ALA A 25 -14.19 8.14 1.93
N ARG A 26 -13.02 7.47 1.99
CA ARG A 26 -12.80 6.24 2.76
C ARG A 26 -11.66 6.41 3.74
N ALA A 27 -11.99 6.46 5.03
CA ALA A 27 -11.02 6.59 6.11
C ALA A 27 -10.07 5.37 6.24
N ASP A 28 -10.42 4.23 5.64
CA ASP A 28 -9.61 3.01 5.62
C ASP A 28 -8.78 2.82 4.34
N SER A 29 -8.77 3.82 3.44
CA SER A 29 -7.92 3.83 2.25
C SER A 29 -6.48 4.24 2.56
N LEU A 30 -5.59 4.19 1.55
CA LEU A 30 -4.24 4.74 1.72
C LEU A 30 -4.31 6.25 2.00
N VAL A 31 -3.37 6.77 2.78
CA VAL A 31 -3.28 8.22 3.05
C VAL A 31 -2.77 9.01 1.83
N ASP A 32 -2.01 8.34 0.96
CA ASP A 32 -1.52 8.84 -0.32
C ASP A 32 -1.18 7.69 -1.27
N ASP A 33 -1.22 7.95 -2.57
CA ASP A 33 -0.84 6.99 -3.60
C ASP A 33 0.68 6.90 -3.79
N ASP A 34 1.44 7.91 -3.39
CA ASP A 34 2.90 7.88 -3.50
C ASP A 34 3.49 6.98 -2.40
N VAL A 35 3.59 5.68 -2.65
CA VAL A 35 4.15 4.70 -1.71
C VAL A 35 5.66 4.61 -1.91
N LEU A 36 6.42 5.00 -0.89
CA LEU A 36 7.88 5.09 -0.95
C LEU A 36 8.58 3.93 -0.25
N ALA A 37 7.94 3.32 0.75
CA ALA A 37 8.56 2.29 1.57
C ALA A 37 7.57 1.24 2.04
N LEU A 38 8.06 0.01 2.16
CA LEU A 38 7.35 -1.12 2.77
C LEU A 38 8.28 -1.77 3.80
N ALA A 39 7.76 -2.00 5.00
CA ALA A 39 8.48 -2.70 6.05
C ALA A 39 7.57 -3.72 6.74
N ARG A 40 8.07 -4.93 6.98
CA ARG A 40 7.34 -5.95 7.73
C ARG A 40 7.90 -6.05 9.13
N ASP A 41 7.04 -6.01 10.13
CA ASP A 41 7.47 -6.18 11.51
C ASP A 41 7.55 -7.66 11.94
N PRO A 42 8.14 -7.98 13.10
CA PRO A 42 8.23 -9.36 13.59
C PRO A 42 6.88 -10.01 13.88
N GLN A 43 5.81 -9.24 14.07
CA GLN A 43 4.45 -9.74 14.24
C GLN A 43 3.76 -10.02 12.89
N GLY A 44 4.44 -9.73 11.78
CA GLY A 44 3.98 -9.98 10.44
C GLY A 44 3.14 -8.87 9.83
N ARG A 45 2.96 -7.73 10.52
CA ARG A 45 2.22 -6.57 10.00
C ARG A 45 3.06 -5.84 8.95
N LEU A 46 2.39 -5.32 7.92
CA LEU A 46 3.00 -4.52 6.88
C LEU A 46 2.82 -3.03 7.20
N TRP A 47 3.93 -2.32 7.33
CA TRP A 47 4.02 -0.87 7.47
C TRP A 47 4.26 -0.25 6.10
N ILE A 48 3.50 0.80 5.79
CA ILE A 48 3.51 1.49 4.51
C ILE A 48 3.94 2.92 4.77
N GLY A 49 5.05 3.34 4.16
CA GLY A 49 5.51 4.73 4.19
C GLY A 49 5.12 5.44 2.90
N THR A 50 4.31 6.48 3.01
CA THR A 50 3.86 7.31 1.88
C THR A 50 4.62 8.64 1.82
N GLY A 51 4.81 9.19 0.63
CA GLY A 51 5.55 10.43 0.36
C GLY A 51 4.87 11.71 0.80
N LYS A 52 3.64 11.64 1.32
CA LYS A 52 2.90 12.77 1.90
C LYS A 52 3.49 13.19 3.27
N TRP A 53 4.73 13.61 3.26
CA TRP A 53 5.36 14.35 4.35
C TRP A 53 5.06 15.83 4.08
N GLY A 54 4.05 16.36 4.78
CA GLY A 54 3.84 17.80 4.85
C GLY A 54 4.96 18.48 5.63
#